data_AF-A0A1G4UR66-F1
#
_entry.id   AF-A0A1G4UR66-F1
#
_cell.length_a   1.000
_cell.length_b   1.000
_cell.length_c   1.000
_cell.angle_alpha   90.00
_cell.angle_beta   90.00
_cell.angle_gamma   90.00
#
_symmetry.space_group_name_H-M   'P 1'
#
loop_
_entity.id
_entity.type
_entity.pdbx_description
1 polymer ?
#
loop_
_entity_poly.entity_id
_entity_poly.type
_entity_poly.pdbx_seq_one_letter_code
_entity_poly.pdbx_strand_id
1 'polypeptide(L)'
;MSVSNRPKLGSHLEWHGQKIRVKVRVPPLVQQSAKLPAWLKEGLPTDSPRAAETLKWPVIARLKKRIDDARNGVVSGTEADPIVAEGMLWREAIAEDQPSASSDVTARQALEDRVDTIAHQHGEAKAELLAGIALGTATPLESLIEDWIAEKAYKGRTEAARRHALKRFKEWSSEKKVPATIEAVNRKIAGRFIADAFVTAGAHPATANKAISGLSSYWDWLGKRGHIEEGVNPWHRQFLKVGSGPKGEDGQGVKRPFTDDEAKKLLAGITKQPLAVTLPPTSIQLSVRSDGWICPVGRAERRGQTR
;
A
#
# COMPACT_ATOMS: atom_id res chain seq x y z
N MET A 1 -22.94 0.99 44.32
CA MET A 1 -21.50 0.96 43.98
C MET A 1 -21.12 -0.49 43.71
N SER A 2 -21.02 -0.90 42.44
CA SER A 2 -20.70 -2.29 42.07
C SER A 2 -19.24 -2.38 41.65
N VAL A 3 -18.42 -2.98 42.52
CA VAL A 3 -17.02 -3.32 42.21
C VAL A 3 -17.07 -4.57 41.33
N SER A 4 -17.02 -4.37 40.01
CA SER A 4 -17.02 -5.47 39.05
C SER A 4 -15.71 -6.26 39.19
N ASN A 5 -15.80 -7.46 39.75
CA ASN A 5 -14.67 -8.39 39.90
C ASN A 5 -14.29 -8.94 38.52
N ARG A 6 -13.38 -8.26 37.82
CA ARG A 6 -12.93 -8.66 36.47
C ARG A 6 -11.90 -9.78 36.56
N PRO A 7 -11.98 -10.79 35.67
CA PRO A 7 -11.02 -11.88 35.66
C PRO A 7 -9.62 -11.36 35.30
N LYS A 8 -8.60 -11.96 35.93
CA LYS A 8 -7.19 -11.66 35.71
C LYS A 8 -6.80 -12.06 34.28
N LEU A 9 -6.17 -11.14 33.55
CA LEU A 9 -5.70 -11.37 32.18
C LEU A 9 -4.27 -11.93 32.17
N GLY A 10 -3.91 -12.60 31.07
CA GLY A 10 -2.56 -13.09 30.81
C GLY A 10 -1.56 -12.00 30.46
N SER A 11 -0.28 -12.38 30.28
CA SER A 11 0.79 -11.45 29.88
C SER A 11 0.46 -10.73 28.58
N HIS A 12 0.88 -9.46 28.49
CA HIS A 12 0.65 -8.54 27.37
C HIS A 12 -0.80 -8.12 27.13
N LEU A 13 -1.74 -8.43 28.03
CA LEU A 13 -3.14 -8.05 27.91
C LEU A 13 -3.53 -7.05 29.01
N GLU A 14 -4.36 -6.07 28.65
CA GLU A 14 -4.95 -5.13 29.59
C GLU A 14 -6.43 -4.88 29.27
N TRP A 15 -7.24 -4.67 30.31
CA TRP A 15 -8.64 -4.27 30.15
C TRP A 15 -8.74 -2.82 29.67
N HIS A 16 -9.63 -2.58 28.73
CA HIS A 16 -9.96 -1.26 28.23
C HIS A 16 -11.48 -1.11 28.07
N GLY A 17 -12.12 -0.53 29.09
CA GLY A 17 -13.58 -0.53 29.17
C GLY A 17 -14.10 -1.96 29.31
N GLN A 18 -14.95 -2.38 28.37
CA GLN A 18 -15.46 -3.76 28.25
C GLN A 18 -14.61 -4.66 27.36
N LYS A 19 -13.61 -4.12 26.65
CA LYS A 19 -12.79 -4.88 25.69
C LYS A 19 -11.39 -5.14 26.23
N ILE A 20 -10.71 -6.11 25.64
CA ILE A 20 -9.31 -6.43 25.95
C ILE A 20 -8.41 -5.82 24.87
N ARG A 21 -7.23 -5.30 25.25
CA ARG A 21 -6.21 -4.84 24.30
C ARG A 21 -4.85 -5.44 24.62
N VAL A 22 -4.03 -5.58 23.59
CA VAL A 22 -2.64 -6.04 23.69
C VAL A 22 -1.73 -4.85 23.95
N LYS A 23 -0.73 -5.02 24.82
CA LYS A 23 0.26 -4.00 25.20
C LYS A 23 1.69 -4.55 25.09
N VAL A 24 2.52 -3.90 24.28
CA VAL A 24 3.94 -4.25 24.08
C VAL A 24 4.82 -3.04 24.41
N ARG A 25 5.90 -3.27 25.16
CA ARG A 25 6.86 -2.23 25.54
C ARG A 25 7.79 -1.91 24.37
N VAL A 26 8.01 -0.62 24.12
CA VAL A 26 8.99 -0.15 23.14
C VAL A 26 10.33 0.12 23.83
N PRO A 27 11.49 -0.31 23.29
CA PRO A 27 12.80 0.04 23.85
C PRO A 27 13.10 1.55 23.78
N PRO A 28 13.76 2.17 24.79
CA PRO A 28 14.03 3.61 24.81
C PRO A 28 14.79 4.15 23.59
N LEU A 29 15.73 3.36 23.06
CA LEU A 29 16.49 3.71 21.85
C LEU A 29 15.58 3.92 20.64
N VAL A 30 14.57 3.05 20.47
CA VAL A 30 13.60 3.13 19.36
C VAL A 30 12.57 4.24 19.60
N GLN A 31 12.25 4.56 20.86
CA GLN A 31 11.36 5.67 21.19
C GLN A 31 11.96 7.02 20.74
N GLN A 32 13.26 7.22 20.99
CA GLN A 32 13.95 8.45 20.61
C GLN A 32 14.16 8.56 19.10
N SER A 33 14.58 7.47 18.43
CA SER A 33 14.84 7.49 16.98
C SER A 33 13.57 7.63 16.14
N ALA A 34 12.51 6.90 16.50
CA ALA A 34 11.28 6.82 15.70
C ALA A 34 10.09 7.60 16.28
N LYS A 35 10.32 8.42 17.33
CA LYS A 35 9.29 9.19 18.05
C LYS A 35 8.08 8.34 18.48
N LEU A 36 8.31 7.07 18.83
CA LEU A 36 7.27 6.14 19.25
C LEU A 36 6.97 6.26 20.76
N PRO A 37 5.72 6.03 21.19
CA PRO A 37 5.38 6.01 22.61
C PRO A 37 6.03 4.82 23.32
N ALA A 38 6.19 4.90 24.64
CA ALA A 38 6.78 3.84 25.46
C ALA A 38 6.03 2.49 25.40
N TRP A 39 4.76 2.51 25.00
CA TRP A 39 3.91 1.33 24.87
C TRP A 39 3.09 1.39 23.60
N LEU A 40 3.19 0.37 22.76
CA LEU A 40 2.25 0.15 21.65
C LEU A 40 1.07 -0.67 22.15
N LYS A 41 -0.13 -0.23 21.75
CA LYS A 41 -1.39 -0.81 22.19
C LYS A 41 -2.30 -1.05 21.00
N GLU A 42 -2.93 -2.21 20.94
CA GLU A 42 -3.89 -2.56 19.88
C GLU A 42 -5.09 -3.29 20.50
N GLY A 43 -6.29 -2.82 20.20
CA GLY A 43 -7.54 -3.37 20.73
C GLY A 43 -7.88 -4.71 20.10
N LEU A 44 -8.35 -5.67 20.89
CA LEU A 44 -8.91 -6.92 20.39
C LEU A 44 -10.44 -6.80 20.29
N PRO A 45 -11.08 -7.43 19.28
CA PRO A 45 -12.52 -7.47 19.15
C PRO A 45 -13.14 -8.54 20.07
N THR A 46 -12.70 -8.61 21.33
CA THR A 46 -13.21 -9.58 22.29
C THR A 46 -13.15 -9.02 23.72
N ASP A 47 -14.11 -9.46 24.52
CA ASP A 47 -14.23 -9.26 25.97
C ASP A 47 -13.93 -10.56 26.74
N SER A 48 -13.72 -11.68 26.05
CA SER A 48 -13.42 -12.97 26.66
C SER A 48 -11.91 -13.15 26.89
N PRO A 49 -11.44 -13.36 28.13
CA PRO A 49 -10.03 -13.58 28.43
C PRO A 49 -9.40 -14.74 27.66
N ARG A 50 -10.17 -15.83 27.47
CA ARG A 50 -9.70 -17.03 26.78
C ARG A 50 -9.53 -16.80 25.28
N ALA A 51 -10.47 -16.09 24.64
CA ALA A 51 -10.34 -15.71 23.23
C ALA A 51 -9.21 -14.72 23.00
N ALA A 52 -9.02 -13.77 23.93
CA ALA A 52 -7.92 -12.81 23.87
C ALA A 52 -6.55 -13.49 23.93
N GLU A 53 -6.40 -14.55 24.72
CA GLU A 53 -5.14 -15.29 24.87
C GLU A 53 -4.71 -15.99 23.56
N THR A 54 -5.66 -16.43 22.74
CA THR A 54 -5.39 -16.96 21.40
C THR A 54 -5.10 -15.84 20.40
N LEU A 55 -5.89 -14.77 20.42
CA LEU A 55 -5.83 -13.67 19.46
C LEU A 55 -4.64 -12.72 19.68
N LYS A 56 -4.00 -12.75 20.85
CA LYS A 56 -2.89 -11.82 21.15
C LYS A 56 -1.65 -12.10 20.33
N TRP A 57 -1.36 -13.36 19.98
CA TRP A 57 -0.07 -13.72 19.38
C TRP A 57 0.17 -13.07 18.01
N PRO A 58 -0.79 -13.07 17.07
CA PRO A 58 -0.64 -12.33 15.80
C PRO A 58 -0.46 -10.82 16.01
N VAL A 59 -1.14 -10.24 17.01
CA VAL A 59 -1.05 -8.81 17.32
C VAL A 59 0.30 -8.47 17.96
N ILE A 60 0.80 -9.29 18.88
CA ILE A 60 2.14 -9.14 19.45
C ILE A 60 3.20 -9.22 18.35
N ALA A 61 3.09 -10.19 17.44
CA ALA A 61 4.02 -10.33 16.32
C ALA A 61 4.03 -9.08 15.43
N ARG A 62 2.87 -8.51 15.12
CA ARG A 62 2.73 -7.25 14.36
C ARG A 62 3.32 -6.04 15.09
N LEU A 63 3.04 -5.90 16.38
CA LEU A 63 3.56 -4.80 17.20
C LEU A 63 5.09 -4.90 17.38
N LYS A 64 5.63 -6.12 17.55
CA LYS A 64 7.08 -6.35 17.57
C LYS A 64 7.72 -6.04 16.22
N LYS A 65 7.13 -6.51 15.12
CA LYS A 65 7.59 -6.17 13.76
C LYS A 65 7.64 -4.65 13.57
N ARG A 66 6.62 -3.91 14.01
CA ARG A 66 6.63 -2.43 13.97
C ARG A 66 7.78 -1.79 14.76
N ILE A 67 8.16 -2.39 15.91
CA ILE A 67 9.30 -1.94 16.71
C ILE A 67 10.62 -2.26 16.00
N ASP A 68 10.75 -3.45 15.42
CA ASP A 68 11.95 -3.87 14.68
C ASP A 68 12.14 -3.07 13.40
N ASP A 69 11.05 -2.80 12.68
CA ASP A 69 11.00 -1.92 11.51
C ASP A 69 11.49 -0.51 11.90
N ALA A 70 10.93 0.06 12.97
CA ALA A 70 11.36 1.35 13.52
C ALA A 70 12.81 1.37 14.03
N ARG A 71 13.31 0.23 14.55
CA ARG A 71 14.70 0.06 14.99
C ARG A 71 15.67 0.05 13.82
N ASN A 72 15.28 -0.59 12.72
CA ASN A 72 16.10 -0.75 11.53
C ASN A 72 15.97 0.45 10.56
N GLY A 73 15.26 1.52 10.96
CA GLY A 73 14.97 2.65 10.08
C GLY A 73 14.04 2.32 8.91
N VAL A 74 13.43 1.12 8.91
CA VAL A 74 12.40 0.73 7.97
C VAL A 74 11.11 1.35 8.47
N VAL A 75 10.90 2.63 8.19
CA VAL A 75 9.65 3.30 8.53
C VAL A 75 8.55 2.64 7.69
N SER A 76 7.75 1.80 8.34
CA SER A 76 6.52 1.25 7.80
C SER A 76 5.52 2.39 7.64
N GLY A 77 5.66 3.14 6.54
CA GLY A 77 4.82 4.29 6.22
C GLY A 77 5.59 5.46 5.62
N THR A 78 5.67 5.51 4.29
CA THR A 78 5.67 6.77 3.51
C THR A 78 6.73 7.83 3.81
N GLU A 79 7.89 7.47 4.36
CA GLU A 79 9.10 8.30 4.21
C GLU A 79 9.98 7.64 3.15
N ALA A 80 10.46 8.44 2.19
CA ALA A 80 11.40 7.98 1.17
C ALA A 80 12.62 7.37 1.86
N ASP A 81 13.18 6.29 1.30
CA ASP A 81 14.41 5.69 1.82
C ASP A 81 15.47 6.80 1.95
N PRO A 82 16.11 6.98 3.12
CA PRO A 82 17.05 8.07 3.34
C PRO A 82 18.16 8.12 2.29
N ILE A 83 18.59 6.95 1.77
CA ILE A 83 19.60 6.87 0.70
C ILE A 83 19.03 7.38 -0.64
N VAL A 84 17.76 7.09 -0.92
CA VAL A 84 17.09 7.58 -2.13
C VAL A 84 16.91 9.09 -2.08
N ALA A 85 16.49 9.63 -0.92
CA ALA A 85 16.36 11.07 -0.73
C ALA A 85 17.71 11.78 -0.86
N GLU A 86 18.76 11.23 -0.24
CA GLU A 86 20.12 11.75 -0.35
C GLU A 86 20.63 11.73 -1.80
N GLY A 87 20.41 10.62 -2.54
CA GLY A 87 20.83 10.51 -3.93
C GLY A 87 20.15 11.54 -4.85
N MET A 88 18.88 11.88 -4.58
CA MET A 88 18.18 12.94 -5.33
C MET A 88 18.80 14.32 -5.07
N LEU A 89 19.19 14.62 -3.83
CA LEU A 89 19.89 15.87 -3.49
C LEU A 89 21.25 15.95 -4.20
N TRP A 90 22.00 14.85 -4.24
CA TRP A 90 23.27 14.79 -4.98
C TRP A 90 23.06 15.00 -6.49
N ARG A 91 21.98 14.45 -7.06
CA ARG A 91 21.65 14.67 -8.47
C ARG A 91 21.41 16.15 -8.76
N GLU A 92 20.65 16.84 -7.90
CA GLU A 92 20.40 18.28 -8.01
C GLU A 92 21.71 19.07 -7.86
N ALA A 93 22.51 18.77 -6.84
CA ALA A 93 23.81 19.41 -6.62
C ALA A 93 24.76 19.24 -7.82
N ILE A 94 24.83 18.05 -8.43
CA ILE A 94 25.64 17.80 -9.63
C ILE A 94 25.10 18.56 -10.85
N ALA A 95 23.78 18.75 -10.96
CA ALA A 95 23.18 19.50 -12.05
C ALA A 95 23.40 21.02 -11.90
N GLU A 96 23.45 21.52 -10.67
CA GLU A 96 23.72 22.93 -10.34
C GLU A 96 25.22 23.29 -10.34
N ASP A 97 26.10 22.28 -10.22
CA ASP A 97 27.56 22.45 -10.24
C ASP A 97 28.03 22.95 -11.61
N GLN A 98 27.95 24.26 -11.80
CA GLN A 98 28.54 24.93 -12.96
C GLN A 98 30.06 24.93 -12.79
N PRO A 99 30.84 24.67 -13.85
CA PRO A 99 32.29 24.74 -13.79
C PRO A 99 32.72 26.20 -13.59
N SER A 100 32.77 26.64 -12.33
CA SER A 100 33.39 27.90 -11.94
C SER A 100 34.84 27.62 -11.57
N ALA A 101 35.75 28.47 -12.02
CA ALA A 101 37.20 28.30 -11.87
C ALA A 101 37.73 28.42 -10.42
N SER A 102 36.85 28.44 -9.42
CA SER A 102 37.19 28.76 -8.02
C SER A 102 36.80 27.69 -6.99
N SER A 103 36.29 26.52 -7.41
CA SER A 103 36.06 25.39 -6.51
C SER A 103 37.11 24.31 -6.74
N ASP A 104 37.94 24.01 -5.73
CA ASP A 104 38.93 22.94 -5.80
C ASP A 104 38.31 21.53 -5.74
N VAL A 105 37.02 21.41 -5.33
CA VAL A 105 36.30 20.14 -5.22
C VAL A 105 34.94 20.26 -5.89
N THR A 106 34.68 19.40 -6.87
CA THR A 106 33.38 19.31 -7.57
C THR A 106 32.39 18.49 -6.77
N ALA A 107 31.08 18.70 -7.00
CA ALA A 107 30.02 17.89 -6.39
C ALA A 107 30.19 16.38 -6.70
N ARG A 108 30.79 16.05 -7.85
CA ARG A 108 31.11 14.67 -8.23
C ARG A 108 32.23 14.05 -7.37
N GLN A 109 33.29 14.81 -7.08
CA GLN A 109 34.37 14.33 -6.21
C GLN A 109 33.88 14.14 -4.77
N ALA A 110 33.06 15.06 -4.25
CA ALA A 110 32.45 14.91 -2.93
C ALA A 110 31.47 13.72 -2.85
N LEU A 111 30.81 13.37 -3.97
CA LEU A 111 29.97 12.18 -4.06
C LEU A 111 30.80 10.90 -3.91
N GLU A 112 31.99 10.81 -4.52
CA GLU A 112 32.86 9.62 -4.42
C GLU A 112 33.22 9.31 -2.95
N ASP A 113 33.68 10.31 -2.20
CA ASP A 113 33.97 10.18 -0.77
C ASP A 113 32.72 9.76 0.04
N ARG A 114 31.55 10.26 -0.36
CA ARG A 114 30.30 9.94 0.30
C ARG A 114 29.84 8.51 0.01
N VAL A 115 30.01 8.05 -1.23
CA VAL A 115 29.73 6.67 -1.65
C VAL A 115 30.60 5.71 -0.85
N ASP A 116 31.89 5.99 -0.71
CA ASP A 116 32.79 5.19 0.13
C ASP A 116 32.34 5.14 1.58
N THR A 117 31.92 6.28 2.15
CA THR A 117 31.40 6.33 3.52
C THR A 117 30.15 5.45 3.68
N ILE A 118 29.21 5.51 2.73
CA ILE A 118 27.99 4.69 2.74
C ILE A 118 28.31 3.21 2.55
N ALA A 119 29.29 2.87 1.70
CA ALA A 119 29.73 1.48 1.51
C ALA A 119 30.22 0.89 2.84
N HIS A 120 31.05 1.64 3.58
CA HIS A 120 31.54 1.22 4.89
C HIS A 120 30.44 1.09 5.95
N GLN A 121 29.48 2.02 5.98
CA GLN A 121 28.45 2.07 7.04
C GLN A 121 27.24 1.16 6.78
N HIS A 122 26.84 1.04 5.51
CA HIS A 122 25.58 0.43 5.12
C HIS A 122 25.71 -0.65 4.04
N GLY A 123 26.93 -0.90 3.56
CA GLY A 123 27.26 -1.93 2.57
C GLY A 123 27.20 -1.44 1.13
N GLU A 124 27.89 -2.18 0.26
CA GLU A 124 28.10 -1.86 -1.16
C GLU A 124 26.79 -1.57 -1.92
N ALA A 125 25.77 -2.41 -1.73
CA ALA A 125 24.51 -2.28 -2.47
C ALA A 125 23.78 -0.95 -2.23
N LYS A 126 23.95 -0.32 -1.05
CA LYS A 126 23.36 1.00 -0.78
C LYS A 126 24.21 2.14 -1.34
N ALA A 127 25.53 1.96 -1.36
CA ALA A 127 26.46 2.91 -1.96
C ALA A 127 26.26 2.98 -3.48
N GLU A 128 26.15 1.83 -4.14
CA GLU A 128 25.81 1.71 -5.56
C GLU A 128 24.46 2.36 -5.88
N LEU A 129 23.45 2.17 -5.02
CA LEU A 129 22.15 2.81 -5.18
C LEU A 129 22.25 4.34 -5.08
N LEU A 130 22.99 4.86 -4.10
CA LEU A 130 23.22 6.30 -3.95
C LEU A 130 23.90 6.87 -5.21
N ALA A 131 25.00 6.26 -5.62
CA ALA A 131 25.78 6.67 -6.78
C ALA A 131 24.92 6.65 -8.06
N GLY A 132 24.15 5.57 -8.26
CA GLY A 132 23.29 5.42 -9.42
C GLY A 132 22.20 6.49 -9.48
N ILE A 133 21.58 6.82 -8.33
CA ILE A 133 20.58 7.88 -8.27
C ILE A 133 21.25 9.23 -8.52
N ALA A 134 22.35 9.54 -7.86
CA ALA A 134 23.06 10.81 -8.00
C ALA A 134 23.53 11.06 -9.44
N LEU A 135 24.06 10.03 -10.12
CA LEU A 135 24.59 10.13 -11.47
C LEU A 135 23.54 10.05 -12.58
N GLY A 136 22.27 9.80 -12.25
CA GLY A 136 21.23 9.68 -13.28
C GLY A 136 21.04 8.29 -13.87
N THR A 137 21.82 7.29 -13.46
CA THR A 137 21.80 5.94 -14.03
C THR A 137 20.78 5.01 -13.37
N ALA A 138 20.26 5.38 -12.19
CA ALA A 138 19.19 4.68 -11.51
C ALA A 138 18.06 5.65 -11.15
N THR A 139 16.84 5.28 -11.51
CA THR A 139 15.64 6.08 -11.24
C THR A 139 14.80 5.37 -10.18
N PRO A 140 14.55 5.99 -9.03
CA PRO A 140 13.70 5.41 -7.99
C PRO A 140 12.30 5.10 -8.52
N LEU A 141 11.75 3.94 -8.15
CA LEU A 141 10.46 3.46 -8.65
C LEU A 141 9.30 4.45 -8.43
N GLU A 142 9.32 5.21 -7.33
CA GLU A 142 8.21 6.09 -6.97
C GLU A 142 8.34 7.52 -7.49
N SER A 143 9.49 7.92 -8.05
CA SER A 143 9.74 9.32 -8.38
C SER A 143 8.82 9.86 -9.47
N LEU A 144 8.42 9.02 -10.44
CA LEU A 144 7.64 9.42 -11.62
C LEU A 144 6.16 9.01 -11.54
N ILE A 145 5.68 8.59 -10.35
CA ILE A 145 4.31 8.10 -10.19
C ILE A 145 3.29 9.23 -10.36
N GLU A 146 3.57 10.40 -9.77
CA GLU A 146 2.64 11.54 -9.85
C GLU A 146 2.49 12.04 -11.28
N ASP A 147 3.60 12.16 -12.02
CA ASP A 147 3.58 12.56 -13.43
C ASP A 147 2.76 11.59 -14.28
N TRP A 148 2.97 10.28 -14.08
CA TRP A 148 2.21 9.25 -14.76
C TRP A 148 0.71 9.32 -14.45
N ILE A 149 0.34 9.46 -13.17
CA ILE A 149 -1.05 9.54 -12.73
C ILE A 149 -1.73 10.81 -13.28
N ALA A 150 -1.04 11.94 -13.21
CA ALA A 150 -1.51 13.22 -13.71
C ALA A 150 -1.74 13.16 -15.23
N GLU A 151 -0.79 12.63 -15.99
CA GLU A 151 -0.88 12.53 -17.44
C GLU A 151 -1.99 11.56 -17.89
N LYS A 152 -2.13 10.39 -17.23
CA LYS A 152 -3.20 9.44 -17.53
C LYS A 152 -4.57 9.90 -17.04
N ALA A 153 -4.63 10.97 -16.23
CA ALA A 153 -5.83 11.51 -15.64
C ALA A 153 -6.69 10.43 -14.93
N TYR A 154 -6.04 9.46 -14.27
CA TYR A 154 -6.76 8.46 -13.49
C TYR A 154 -7.50 9.13 -12.33
N LYS A 155 -8.71 8.66 -12.01
CA LYS A 155 -9.53 9.22 -10.93
C LYS A 155 -10.02 8.16 -9.95
N GLY A 156 -10.13 8.56 -8.68
CA GLY A 156 -10.77 7.79 -7.62
C GLY A 156 -10.20 6.40 -7.44
N ARG A 157 -11.06 5.37 -7.57
CA ARG A 157 -10.69 3.98 -7.29
C ARG A 157 -9.58 3.44 -8.20
N THR A 158 -9.50 3.91 -9.44
CA THR A 158 -8.50 3.42 -10.40
C THR A 158 -7.11 3.94 -10.04
N GLU A 159 -7.00 5.22 -9.71
CA GLU A 159 -5.77 5.84 -9.22
C GLU A 159 -5.24 5.13 -7.97
N ALA A 160 -6.11 4.96 -6.96
CA ALA A 160 -5.76 4.26 -5.73
C ALA A 160 -5.26 2.83 -6.00
N ALA A 161 -5.88 2.13 -6.96
CA ALA A 161 -5.43 0.79 -7.35
C ALA A 161 -4.06 0.79 -8.03
N ARG A 162 -3.72 1.80 -8.84
CA ARG A 162 -2.39 1.93 -9.48
C ARG A 162 -1.32 2.22 -8.44
N ARG A 163 -1.55 3.20 -7.56
CA ARG A 163 -0.67 3.51 -6.41
C ARG A 163 -0.43 2.28 -5.55
N HIS A 164 -1.51 1.56 -5.23
CA HIS A 164 -1.42 0.34 -4.41
C HIS A 164 -0.61 -0.78 -5.08
N ALA A 165 -0.68 -0.92 -6.41
CA ALA A 165 0.11 -1.91 -7.13
C ALA A 165 1.62 -1.63 -7.01
N LEU A 166 2.03 -0.38 -7.21
CA LEU A 166 3.42 0.07 -7.09
C LEU A 166 3.93 -0.02 -5.65
N LYS A 167 3.13 0.44 -4.69
CA LYS A 167 3.45 0.32 -3.26
C LYS A 167 3.69 -1.13 -2.85
N ARG A 168 2.82 -2.05 -3.25
CA ARG A 168 2.97 -3.49 -2.97
C ARG A 168 4.26 -4.06 -3.58
N PHE A 169 4.62 -3.62 -4.78
CA PHE A 169 5.88 -4.05 -5.41
C PHE A 169 7.10 -3.48 -4.67
N LYS A 170 7.08 -2.21 -4.26
CA LYS A 170 8.13 -1.60 -3.43
C LYS A 170 8.31 -2.33 -2.10
N GLU A 171 7.22 -2.63 -1.41
CA GLU A 171 7.24 -3.37 -0.14
C GLU A 171 7.88 -4.74 -0.32
N TRP A 172 7.50 -5.48 -1.37
CA TRP A 172 8.13 -6.76 -1.69
C TRP A 172 9.61 -6.61 -2.07
N SER A 173 9.97 -5.56 -2.81
CA SER A 173 11.35 -5.27 -3.20
C SER A 173 12.22 -5.06 -1.95
N SER A 174 11.71 -4.29 -0.98
CA SER A 174 12.36 -4.08 0.31
C SER A 174 12.52 -5.37 1.11
N GLU A 175 11.46 -6.19 1.20
CA GLU A 175 11.49 -7.48 1.91
C GLU A 175 12.52 -8.45 1.31
N LYS A 176 12.60 -8.50 -0.03
CA LYS A 176 13.53 -9.39 -0.76
C LYS A 176 14.89 -8.77 -1.03
N LYS A 177 15.18 -7.59 -0.48
CA LYS A 177 16.43 -6.83 -0.68
C LYS A 177 16.79 -6.63 -2.16
N VAL A 178 15.77 -6.36 -2.98
CA VAL A 178 15.93 -6.01 -4.39
C VAL A 178 15.95 -4.49 -4.51
N PRO A 179 16.84 -3.92 -5.34
CA PRO A 179 16.81 -2.49 -5.64
C PRO A 179 15.46 -2.10 -6.24
N ALA A 180 14.77 -1.14 -5.60
CA ALA A 180 13.49 -0.62 -6.06
C ALA A 180 13.70 0.52 -7.08
N THR A 181 14.53 0.28 -8.10
CA THR A 181 14.82 1.21 -9.19
C THR A 181 14.29 0.66 -10.51
N ILE A 182 13.90 1.55 -11.43
CA ILE A 182 13.21 1.19 -12.67
C ILE A 182 14.07 0.26 -13.53
N GLU A 183 15.36 0.56 -13.62
CA GLU A 183 16.36 -0.11 -14.46
C GLU A 183 16.76 -1.47 -13.90
N ALA A 184 16.72 -1.64 -12.58
CA ALA A 184 17.02 -2.93 -11.95
C ALA A 184 15.92 -3.97 -12.17
N VAL A 185 14.67 -3.55 -12.44
CA VAL A 185 13.54 -4.47 -12.60
C VAL A 185 13.59 -5.16 -13.96
N ASN A 186 14.19 -6.35 -13.98
CA ASN A 186 14.19 -7.22 -15.14
C ASN A 186 13.04 -8.25 -15.10
N ARG A 187 12.90 -9.02 -16.19
CA ARG A 187 11.87 -10.05 -16.34
C ARG A 187 11.94 -11.16 -15.27
N LYS A 188 13.13 -11.45 -14.74
CA LYS A 188 13.33 -12.47 -13.68
C LYS A 188 12.76 -11.95 -12.35
N ILE A 189 13.03 -10.69 -12.01
CA ILE A 189 12.51 -10.04 -10.80
C ILE A 189 10.99 -9.93 -10.85
N ALA A 190 10.43 -9.53 -11.99
CA ALA A 190 8.97 -9.49 -12.20
C ALA A 190 8.32 -10.86 -11.99
N GLY A 191 8.90 -11.93 -12.57
CA GLY A 191 8.42 -13.30 -12.36
C GLY A 191 8.51 -13.74 -10.89
N ARG A 192 9.60 -13.43 -10.20
CA ARG A 192 9.78 -13.75 -8.77
C ARG A 192 8.77 -13.02 -7.89
N PHE A 193 8.50 -11.75 -8.17
CA PHE A 193 7.44 -11.01 -7.47
C PHE A 193 6.10 -11.69 -7.61
N ILE A 194 5.74 -12.13 -8.82
CA ILE A 194 4.45 -12.75 -9.07
C ILE A 194 4.34 -14.11 -8.35
N ALA A 195 5.40 -14.91 -8.39
CA ALA A 195 5.47 -16.18 -7.69
C ALA A 195 5.36 -16.00 -6.16
N ASP A 196 6.09 -15.06 -5.57
CA ASP A 196 6.10 -14.86 -4.14
C ASP A 196 4.83 -14.16 -3.64
N ALA A 197 4.47 -13.03 -4.23
CA ALA A 197 3.44 -12.14 -3.71
C ALA A 197 2.01 -12.59 -4.03
N PHE A 198 1.84 -13.47 -5.03
CA PHE A 198 0.52 -13.96 -5.46
C PHE A 198 0.40 -15.48 -5.46
N VAL A 199 1.34 -16.22 -6.06
CA VAL A 199 1.21 -17.69 -6.16
C VAL A 199 1.40 -18.36 -4.79
N THR A 200 2.50 -18.08 -4.11
CA THR A 200 2.81 -18.64 -2.79
C THR A 200 1.81 -18.17 -1.73
N ALA A 201 1.35 -16.92 -1.85
CA ALA A 201 0.33 -16.35 -0.98
C ALA A 201 -1.10 -16.86 -1.26
N GLY A 202 -1.32 -17.67 -2.32
CA GLY A 202 -2.64 -18.18 -2.69
C GLY A 202 -3.65 -17.10 -3.12
N ALA A 203 -3.16 -15.98 -3.68
CA ALA A 203 -4.02 -14.90 -4.09
C ALA A 203 -4.83 -15.25 -5.35
N HIS A 204 -6.08 -14.80 -5.40
CA HIS A 204 -6.94 -15.03 -6.57
C HIS A 204 -6.31 -14.42 -7.85
N PRO A 205 -6.27 -15.15 -8.99
CA PRO A 205 -5.62 -14.70 -10.23
C PRO A 205 -6.08 -13.32 -10.72
N ALA A 206 -7.37 -12.99 -10.57
CA ALA A 206 -7.89 -11.67 -10.95
C ALA A 206 -7.28 -10.52 -10.12
N THR A 207 -7.01 -10.74 -8.83
CA THR A 207 -6.37 -9.75 -7.96
C THR A 207 -4.92 -9.54 -8.36
N ALA A 208 -4.20 -10.62 -8.65
CA ALA A 208 -2.83 -10.57 -9.16
C ALA A 208 -2.77 -9.83 -10.50
N ASN A 209 -3.62 -10.20 -11.45
CA ASN A 209 -3.66 -9.57 -12.78
C ASN A 209 -4.00 -8.09 -12.70
N LYS A 210 -4.82 -7.64 -11.74
CA LYS A 210 -5.08 -6.22 -11.54
C LYS A 210 -3.80 -5.45 -11.14
N ALA A 211 -2.97 -6.02 -10.27
CA ALA A 211 -1.69 -5.43 -9.89
C ALA A 211 -0.68 -5.48 -11.04
N ILE A 212 -0.58 -6.61 -11.75
CA ILE A 212 0.32 -6.79 -12.91
C ILE A 212 -0.04 -5.81 -14.03
N SER A 213 -1.32 -5.66 -14.37
CA SER A 213 -1.77 -4.66 -15.35
C SER A 213 -1.52 -3.23 -14.87
N GLY A 214 -1.57 -3.02 -13.55
CA GLY A 214 -1.11 -1.82 -12.84
C GLY A 214 0.31 -1.44 -13.24
N LEU A 215 1.23 -2.35 -12.96
CA LEU A 215 2.68 -2.22 -13.16
C LEU A 215 3.04 -2.17 -14.65
N SER A 216 2.46 -3.05 -15.48
CA SER A 216 2.70 -3.04 -16.92
C SER A 216 2.40 -1.68 -17.55
N SER A 217 1.27 -1.06 -17.19
CA SER A 217 0.90 0.24 -17.73
C SER A 217 1.83 1.38 -17.28
N TYR A 218 2.51 1.22 -16.14
CA TYR A 218 3.50 2.18 -15.67
C TYR A 218 4.78 2.06 -16.49
N TRP A 219 5.29 0.85 -16.68
CA TRP A 219 6.47 0.60 -17.53
C TRP A 219 6.24 0.97 -19.00
N ASP A 220 5.05 0.72 -19.55
CA ASP A 220 4.71 1.16 -20.90
C ASP A 220 4.74 2.69 -21.04
N TRP A 221 4.39 3.42 -19.97
CA TRP A 221 4.49 4.88 -19.95
C TRP A 221 5.94 5.35 -19.84
N LEU A 222 6.74 4.69 -18.99
CA LEU A 222 8.17 4.97 -18.86
C LEU A 222 8.91 4.82 -20.21
N GLY A 223 8.59 3.77 -20.98
CA GLY A 223 9.17 3.57 -22.31
C GLY A 223 8.79 4.67 -23.29
N LYS A 224 7.53 5.09 -23.29
CA LYS A 224 7.05 6.18 -24.16
C LYS A 224 7.66 7.55 -23.85
N ARG A 225 8.11 7.75 -22.61
CA ARG A 225 8.76 8.98 -22.14
C ARG A 225 10.29 8.90 -22.19
N GLY A 226 10.85 7.80 -22.66
CA GLY A 226 12.29 7.61 -22.83
C GLY A 226 13.05 7.32 -21.54
N HIS A 227 12.37 6.97 -20.45
CA HIS A 227 13.02 6.56 -19.20
C HIS A 227 13.59 5.14 -19.27
N ILE A 228 13.05 4.32 -20.17
CA ILE A 228 13.55 3.00 -20.51
C ILE A 228 13.50 2.83 -22.03
N GLU A 229 14.27 1.89 -22.55
CA GLU A 229 14.18 1.51 -23.97
C GLU A 229 12.76 1.03 -24.32
N GLU A 230 12.25 1.52 -25.46
CA GLU A 230 10.90 1.18 -25.90
C GLU A 230 10.77 -0.34 -26.15
N GLY A 231 9.71 -0.95 -25.61
CA GLY A 231 9.47 -2.39 -25.71
C GLY A 231 10.10 -3.22 -24.58
N VAL A 232 10.95 -2.65 -23.74
CA VAL A 232 11.57 -3.34 -22.58
C VAL A 232 10.66 -3.25 -21.35
N ASN A 233 9.47 -3.84 -21.42
CA ASN A 233 8.58 -3.93 -20.26
C ASN A 233 8.61 -5.35 -19.66
N PRO A 234 9.10 -5.50 -18.40
CA PRO A 234 9.32 -6.79 -17.76
C PRO A 234 8.00 -7.51 -17.39
N TRP A 235 6.89 -6.78 -17.35
CA TRP A 235 5.57 -7.27 -16.94
C TRP A 235 4.76 -7.89 -18.09
N HIS A 236 5.15 -7.64 -19.35
CA HIS A 236 4.42 -8.19 -20.50
C HIS A 236 4.37 -9.71 -20.46
N ARG A 237 3.18 -10.27 -20.72
CA ARG A 237 2.94 -11.73 -20.77
C ARG A 237 3.23 -12.47 -19.45
N GLN A 238 3.23 -11.79 -18.31
CA GLN A 238 3.43 -12.39 -16.98
C GLN A 238 2.10 -12.66 -16.24
N PHE A 239 0.97 -12.65 -16.95
CA PHE A 239 -0.35 -12.80 -16.34
C PHE A 239 -0.59 -14.22 -15.81
N LEU A 240 -1.28 -14.32 -14.68
CA LEU A 240 -1.75 -15.60 -14.15
C LEU A 240 -3.00 -16.03 -14.91
N LYS A 241 -3.00 -17.27 -15.41
CA LYS A 241 -4.18 -17.86 -16.03
C LYS A 241 -5.29 -17.94 -14.98
N VAL A 242 -6.45 -17.37 -15.29
CA VAL A 242 -7.66 -17.64 -14.52
C VAL A 242 -8.04 -19.07 -14.86
N GLY A 243 -7.93 -19.99 -13.91
CA GLY A 243 -8.20 -21.40 -14.16
C GLY A 243 -9.59 -21.60 -14.75
N SER A 244 -9.66 -22.35 -15.85
CA SER A 244 -10.91 -22.89 -16.41
C SER A 244 -11.32 -24.21 -15.73
N GLY A 245 -10.80 -24.48 -14.53
CA GLY A 245 -11.08 -25.71 -13.79
C GLY A 245 -12.57 -25.82 -13.44
N PRO A 246 -13.09 -27.05 -13.23
CA PRO A 246 -14.47 -27.23 -12.83
C PRO A 246 -14.71 -26.38 -11.58
N LYS A 247 -15.70 -25.49 -11.65
CA LYS A 247 -16.13 -24.69 -10.51
C LYS A 247 -16.33 -25.67 -9.36
N GLY A 248 -15.49 -25.60 -8.33
CA GLY A 248 -15.73 -26.35 -7.11
C GLY A 248 -17.15 -26.03 -6.63
N GLU A 249 -17.79 -27.01 -5.97
CA GLU A 249 -19.09 -26.84 -5.31
C GLU A 249 -19.14 -25.57 -4.42
N ASP A 250 -17.98 -25.08 -4.02
CA ASP A 250 -17.75 -23.89 -3.20
C ASP A 250 -17.67 -22.58 -4.02
N GLY A 251 -18.61 -22.39 -4.95
CA GLY A 251 -19.24 -21.09 -5.23
C GLY A 251 -18.41 -19.83 -5.52
N GLN A 252 -17.12 -19.90 -5.85
CA GLN A 252 -16.31 -18.72 -6.19
C GLN A 252 -16.29 -18.39 -7.69
N GLY A 253 -17.31 -18.85 -8.43
CA GLY A 253 -17.44 -18.64 -9.88
C GLY A 253 -18.82 -18.10 -10.24
N VAL A 254 -18.89 -16.79 -10.50
CA VAL A 254 -20.10 -16.01 -10.84
C VAL A 254 -21.02 -15.82 -9.63
N LYS A 255 -21.17 -14.57 -9.18
CA LYS A 255 -22.20 -14.22 -8.20
C LYS A 255 -23.55 -14.63 -8.79
N ARG A 256 -24.18 -15.68 -8.25
CA ARG A 256 -25.53 -16.05 -8.70
C ARG A 256 -26.47 -14.88 -8.39
N PRO A 257 -27.40 -14.53 -9.30
CA PRO A 257 -28.43 -13.57 -8.97
C PRO A 257 -29.25 -14.11 -7.79
N PHE A 258 -29.72 -13.21 -6.93
CA PHE A 258 -30.66 -13.58 -5.88
C PHE A 258 -31.95 -14.11 -6.52
N THR A 259 -32.51 -15.17 -5.97
CA THR A 259 -33.89 -15.55 -6.32
C THR A 259 -34.87 -14.60 -5.63
N ASP A 260 -36.09 -14.49 -6.16
CA ASP A 260 -37.11 -13.59 -5.61
C ASP A 260 -37.41 -13.88 -4.13
N ASP A 261 -37.36 -15.14 -3.72
CA ASP A 261 -37.57 -15.54 -2.32
C ASP A 261 -36.40 -15.18 -1.41
N GLU A 262 -35.17 -15.24 -1.91
CA GLU A 262 -33.98 -14.77 -1.20
C GLU A 262 -33.99 -13.25 -1.08
N ALA A 263 -34.40 -12.54 -2.14
CA ALA A 263 -34.57 -11.09 -2.13
C ALA A 263 -35.65 -10.65 -1.13
N LYS A 264 -36.81 -11.33 -1.09
CA LYS A 264 -37.86 -11.09 -0.08
C LYS A 264 -37.34 -11.31 1.34
N LYS A 265 -36.59 -12.39 1.58
CA LYS A 265 -35.98 -12.66 2.90
C LYS A 265 -34.95 -11.61 3.29
N LEU A 266 -34.12 -11.14 2.35
CA LEU A 266 -33.13 -10.10 2.59
C LEU A 266 -33.81 -8.78 2.97
N LEU A 267 -34.83 -8.36 2.21
CA LEU A 267 -35.59 -7.14 2.49
C LEU A 267 -36.36 -7.22 3.83
N ALA A 268 -36.96 -8.37 4.13
CA ALA A 268 -37.62 -8.61 5.41
C ALA A 268 -36.64 -8.70 6.61
N GLY A 269 -35.36 -8.97 6.36
CA GLY A 269 -34.30 -8.92 7.37
C GLY A 269 -33.84 -7.49 7.65
N ILE A 270 -33.77 -6.64 6.63
CA ILE A 270 -33.41 -5.21 6.76
C ILE A 270 -34.46 -4.46 7.58
N THR A 271 -35.73 -4.83 7.51
CA THR A 271 -36.78 -4.21 8.33
C THR A 271 -36.74 -4.61 9.81
N LYS A 272 -36.04 -5.70 10.17
CA LYS A 272 -35.90 -6.18 11.55
C LYS A 272 -34.73 -5.56 12.30
N GLN A 273 -33.70 -5.08 11.60
CA GLN A 273 -32.68 -4.21 12.17
C GLN A 273 -32.92 -2.80 11.65
N PRO A 274 -33.53 -1.88 12.42
CA PRO A 274 -33.53 -0.50 12.01
C PRO A 274 -32.09 0.00 12.04
N LEU A 275 -31.44 0.04 10.87
CA LEU A 275 -30.35 0.96 10.63
C LEU A 275 -30.93 2.35 10.95
N ALA A 276 -30.44 2.97 12.02
CA ALA A 276 -30.83 4.30 12.43
C ALA A 276 -30.38 5.33 11.38
N VAL A 277 -31.10 5.39 10.27
CA VAL A 277 -31.05 6.48 9.30
C VAL A 277 -32.50 6.75 8.90
N THR A 278 -33.15 7.64 9.64
CA THR A 278 -34.42 8.25 9.25
C THR A 278 -34.20 9.05 7.97
N LEU A 279 -34.54 8.48 6.81
CA LEU A 279 -34.78 9.24 5.59
C LEU A 279 -36.28 9.62 5.55
N PRO A 280 -36.64 10.89 5.29
CA PRO A 280 -38.04 11.29 5.20
C PRO A 280 -38.72 10.69 3.95
N PRO A 281 -40.05 10.49 3.99
CA PRO A 281 -40.79 9.84 2.92
C PRO A 281 -41.02 10.83 1.78
N THR A 282 -40.27 10.70 0.68
CA THR A 282 -40.66 11.25 -0.62
C THR A 282 -40.69 10.15 -1.65
N SER A 283 -41.86 10.02 -2.28
CA SER A 283 -42.25 9.11 -3.34
C SER A 283 -41.13 8.85 -4.35
N ILE A 284 -40.52 7.66 -4.29
CA ILE A 284 -39.60 7.17 -5.31
C ILE A 284 -40.44 6.45 -6.37
N GLN A 285 -40.72 7.12 -7.49
CA GLN A 285 -41.02 6.41 -8.73
C GLN A 285 -39.72 5.78 -9.24
N LEU A 286 -39.60 4.46 -9.11
CA LEU A 286 -38.55 3.66 -9.74
C LEU A 286 -38.82 3.57 -11.24
N SER A 287 -38.09 4.34 -12.05
CA SER A 287 -37.90 4.00 -13.46
C SER A 287 -36.59 3.22 -13.58
N VAL A 288 -36.68 1.96 -13.99
CA VAL A 288 -35.54 1.08 -14.21
C VAL A 288 -34.97 1.36 -15.60
N ARG A 289 -33.72 1.82 -15.67
CA ARG A 289 -32.87 1.71 -16.86
C ARG A 289 -31.69 0.79 -16.54
N SER A 290 -31.31 0.00 -17.54
CA SER A 290 -30.52 -1.24 -17.47
C SER A 290 -29.04 -1.13 -17.06
N ASP A 291 -28.60 -0.02 -16.48
CA ASP A 291 -27.23 0.15 -16.01
C ASP A 291 -27.26 0.55 -14.52
N GLY A 292 -27.10 -0.44 -13.65
CA GLY A 292 -27.35 -0.39 -12.21
C GLY A 292 -26.42 0.52 -11.39
N TRP A 293 -26.56 1.84 -11.55
CA TRP A 293 -26.01 2.86 -10.66
C TRP A 293 -27.12 3.76 -10.12
N ILE A 294 -27.24 3.85 -8.80
CA ILE A 294 -28.11 4.81 -8.11
C ILE A 294 -27.26 6.04 -7.78
N CYS A 295 -27.45 7.14 -8.50
CA CYS A 295 -26.92 8.46 -8.13
C CYS A 295 -27.97 9.25 -7.34
N PRO A 296 -27.63 9.91 -6.23
CA PRO A 296 -28.51 10.92 -5.65
C PRO A 296 -28.54 12.13 -6.58
N VAL A 297 -29.71 12.45 -7.14
CA VAL A 297 -29.92 13.64 -7.97
C VAL A 297 -29.88 14.88 -7.05
N GLY A 298 -28.82 15.67 -7.17
CA GLY A 298 -28.73 17.00 -6.56
C GLY A 298 -29.80 17.93 -7.14
N ARG A 299 -30.53 18.61 -6.25
CA ARG A 299 -31.64 19.50 -6.57
C ARG A 299 -31.17 20.67 -7.45
N ALA A 300 -31.67 20.73 -8.68
CA ALA A 300 -31.52 21.90 -9.54
C ALA A 300 -32.28 23.10 -8.95
N GLU A 301 -31.56 24.17 -8.73
CA GLU A 301 -32.03 25.46 -8.22
C GLU A 301 -32.85 26.16 -9.31
N ARG A 302 -34.18 26.16 -9.16
CA ARG A 302 -35.09 26.95 -10.00
C ARG A 302 -34.91 28.43 -9.65
N ARG A 303 -34.14 29.16 -10.46
CA ARG A 303 -34.22 30.63 -10.51
C ARG A 303 -35.59 31.00 -11.07
N GLY A 304 -36.35 31.76 -10.27
CA GLY A 304 -37.64 32.31 -10.66
C GLY A 304 -37.47 33.30 -11.80
N GLN A 305 -38.31 33.12 -12.82
CA GLN A 305 -38.59 34.11 -13.85
C GLN A 305 -40.03 34.55 -13.61
N THR A 306 -40.20 35.70 -12.97
CA THR A 306 -41.48 36.42 -12.91
C THR A 306 -41.39 37.62 -13.83
N ARG A 307 -42.43 37.74 -14.66
CA ARG A 307 -42.76 38.90 -15.51
C ARG A 307 -42.88 40.18 -14.70
#